data_AF-A0A448WER0-F1
#
_entry.id   AF-A0A448WER0-F1
#
_cell.length_a   1.000
_cell.length_b   1.000
_cell.length_c   1.000
_cell.angle_alpha   90.00
_cell.angle_beta   90.00
_cell.angle_gamma   90.00
#
_symmetry.space_group_name_H-M   'P 1'
#
loop_
_entity.id
_entity.type
_entity.pdbx_description
1 polymer ?
#
loop_
_entity_poly.entity_id
_entity_poly.type
_entity_poly.pdbx_seq_one_letter_code
_entity_poly.pdbx_strand_id
1 'polypeptide(L)'
;MPLFYTATIYFSTDELLTVSRQFFYDRWCRHRVVTCLDWSVTFPELLLAAYHSNEEALHEPEGVCLVWNMKFPSKTSPEYIFHCHSPITSATFARFHPNLVIAGTYSGQIVLWDSR
;
A
#
# COMPACT_ATOMS: atom_id res chain seq x y z
N MET A 1 23.41 -14.74 -0.61
CA MET A 1 22.76 -14.99 0.70
C MET A 1 22.25 -13.68 1.26
N PRO A 2 20.94 -13.40 1.27
CA PRO A 2 20.40 -12.29 2.02
C PRO A 2 19.94 -12.79 3.40
N LEU A 3 20.42 -12.12 4.44
CA LEU A 3 19.93 -12.25 5.81
C LEU A 3 18.54 -11.60 5.85
N PHE A 4 17.50 -12.43 5.79
CA PHE A 4 16.18 -11.99 6.22
C PHE A 4 16.27 -11.77 7.74
N TYR A 5 16.24 -10.51 8.18
CA TYR A 5 15.93 -10.19 9.56
C TYR A 5 14.46 -10.58 9.79
N THR A 6 14.23 -11.86 10.06
CA THR A 6 12.99 -12.29 10.72
C THR A 6 13.10 -11.77 12.15
N ALA A 7 12.40 -10.69 12.46
CA ALA A 7 12.12 -10.34 13.84
C ALA A 7 11.29 -11.49 14.43
N THR A 8 11.94 -12.43 15.11
CA THR A 8 11.27 -13.42 15.94
C THR A 8 10.69 -12.66 17.13
N ILE A 9 9.42 -12.28 17.03
CA ILE A 9 8.67 -11.73 18.16
C ILE A 9 8.47 -12.88 19.15
N TYR A 10 9.04 -12.78 20.35
CA TYR A 10 8.83 -13.73 21.43
C TYR A 10 7.43 -13.53 22.00
N PHE A 11 6.53 -14.47 21.75
CA PHE A 11 5.16 -14.42 22.28
C PHE A 11 5.15 -14.73 23.79
N SER A 12 4.85 -13.70 24.60
CA SER A 12 4.38 -13.86 25.98
C SER A 12 2.93 -14.35 25.95
N THR A 13 2.52 -15.21 26.90
CA THR A 13 1.19 -15.85 26.95
C THR A 13 0.00 -14.90 27.20
N ASP A 14 0.20 -13.58 27.08
CA ASP A 14 -0.79 -12.54 27.42
C ASP A 14 -0.88 -11.42 26.35
N GLU A 15 -0.66 -11.74 25.08
CA GLU A 15 -0.76 -10.76 23.98
C GLU A 15 -2.18 -10.66 23.40
N LEU A 16 -2.82 -9.50 23.62
CA LEU A 16 -4.11 -9.12 23.01
C LEU A 16 -4.03 -8.83 21.50
N LEU A 17 -2.82 -8.74 20.94
CA LEU A 17 -2.59 -8.34 19.56
C LEU A 17 -1.54 -9.26 18.92
N THR A 18 -1.94 -9.97 17.87
CA THR A 18 -1.05 -10.81 17.07
C THR A 18 -0.85 -10.21 15.69
N VAL A 19 0.37 -10.29 15.17
CA VAL A 19 0.65 -9.90 13.79
C VAL A 19 0.01 -10.94 12.87
N SER A 20 -1.03 -10.55 12.14
CA SER A 20 -1.70 -11.45 11.20
C SER A 20 -0.92 -11.59 9.88
N ARG A 21 -0.47 -10.46 9.30
CA ARG A 21 0.13 -10.40 7.96
C ARG A 21 1.09 -9.22 7.83
N GLN A 22 2.06 -9.37 6.92
CA GLN A 22 2.99 -8.32 6.52
C GLN A 22 2.97 -8.18 4.99
N PHE A 23 2.72 -6.95 4.52
CA PHE A 23 2.75 -6.61 3.10
C PHE A 23 3.97 -5.72 2.83
N PHE A 24 4.86 -6.17 1.97
CA PHE A 24 6.06 -5.41 1.62
C PHE A 24 6.57 -5.82 0.24
N TYR A 25 6.72 -4.84 -0.64
CA TYR A 25 7.27 -5.04 -1.98
C TYR A 25 8.43 -4.06 -2.17
N ASP A 26 9.65 -4.60 -2.22
CA ASP A 26 10.90 -3.85 -2.08
C ASP A 26 10.95 -2.60 -2.97
N ARG A 27 10.61 -2.76 -4.25
CA ARG A 27 10.61 -1.68 -5.26
C ARG A 27 9.70 -0.50 -4.91
N TRP A 28 8.55 -0.74 -4.28
CA TRP A 28 7.52 0.29 -4.08
C TRP A 28 7.30 0.67 -2.61
N CYS A 29 7.88 -0.06 -1.66
CA CYS A 29 7.69 0.17 -0.23
C CYS A 29 8.95 0.68 0.46
N ARG A 30 10.15 0.37 -0.06
CA ARG A 30 11.41 0.74 0.59
C ARG A 30 11.56 2.26 0.66
N HIS A 31 11.93 2.77 1.83
CA HIS A 31 12.14 4.19 2.13
C HIS A 31 10.96 5.10 1.74
N ARG A 32 9.73 4.57 1.81
CA ARG A 32 8.51 5.34 1.62
C ARG A 32 7.65 5.31 2.87
N VAL A 33 7.05 6.44 3.20
CA VAL A 33 6.08 6.57 4.28
C VAL A 33 4.71 6.12 3.77
N VAL A 34 4.02 5.25 4.52
CA VAL A 34 2.61 4.92 4.28
C VAL A 34 1.77 6.09 4.78
N THR A 35 1.00 6.73 3.89
CA THR A 35 0.19 7.91 4.21
C THR A 35 -1.27 7.58 4.44
N CYS A 36 -1.78 6.51 3.84
CA CYS A 36 -3.18 6.11 3.96
C CYS A 36 -3.36 4.61 3.74
N LEU A 37 -4.37 4.05 4.41
CA LEU A 37 -4.85 2.68 4.23
C LEU A 37 -6.37 2.72 4.05
N ASP A 38 -6.90 1.96 3.10
CA ASP A 38 -8.35 1.85 2.91
C ASP A 38 -8.73 0.43 2.45
N TRP A 39 -9.86 -0.07 2.92
CA TRP A 39 -10.38 -1.39 2.55
C TRP A 39 -11.50 -1.24 1.54
N SER A 40 -11.48 -2.05 0.47
CA SER A 40 -12.57 -2.03 -0.49
C SER A 40 -13.84 -2.60 0.14
N VAL A 41 -14.93 -1.83 0.07
CA VAL A 41 -16.25 -2.25 0.52
C VAL A 41 -16.83 -3.32 -0.42
N THR A 42 -16.45 -3.31 -1.69
CA THR A 42 -16.96 -4.28 -2.69
C THR A 42 -16.14 -5.56 -2.71
N PHE A 43 -14.82 -5.46 -2.52
CA PHE A 43 -13.90 -6.59 -2.48
C PHE A 43 -13.12 -6.57 -1.16
N PRO A 44 -13.67 -7.13 -0.06
CA PRO A 44 -13.06 -7.03 1.27
C PRO A 44 -11.65 -7.60 1.39
N GLU A 45 -11.23 -8.43 0.42
CA GLU A 45 -9.85 -8.91 0.31
C GLU A 45 -8.85 -7.85 -0.17
N LEU A 46 -9.30 -6.74 -0.74
CA LEU A 46 -8.43 -5.72 -1.30
C LEU A 46 -8.17 -4.62 -0.28
N LEU A 47 -6.88 -4.41 0.01
CA LEU A 47 -6.36 -3.35 0.87
C LEU A 47 -5.57 -2.36 0.01
N LEU A 48 -6.02 -1.12 -0.03
CA LEU A 48 -5.28 -0.01 -0.62
C LEU A 48 -4.28 0.52 0.41
N ALA A 49 -3.05 0.75 -0.02
CA ALA A 49 -2.03 1.47 0.71
C ALA A 49 -1.46 2.59 -0.16
N ALA A 50 -1.47 3.82 0.35
CA ALA A 50 -0.86 4.97 -0.28
C ALA A 50 0.51 5.25 0.32
N TYR A 51 1.44 5.65 -0.53
CA TYR A 51 2.83 5.92 -0.18
C TYR A 51 3.24 7.31 -0.65
N HIS A 52 4.00 7.99 0.20
CA HIS A 52 4.65 9.25 -0.14
C HIS A 52 5.86 9.02 -1.07
N SER A 53 6.52 10.12 -1.46
CA SER A 53 7.78 10.11 -2.19
C SER A 53 8.90 9.40 -1.43
N ASN A 54 9.78 8.78 -2.20
CA ASN A 54 11.07 8.30 -1.73
C ASN A 54 12.13 9.33 -2.09
N GLU A 55 12.70 10.02 -1.11
CA GLU A 55 13.73 11.06 -1.33
C GLU A 55 15.04 10.47 -1.88
N GLU A 56 15.27 9.18 -1.70
CA GLU A 56 16.47 8.49 -2.19
C GLU A 56 16.34 8.01 -3.64
N ALA A 57 15.14 8.01 -4.22
CA ALA A 57 14.86 7.45 -5.54
C ALA A 57 14.40 8.52 -6.54
N LEU A 58 15.35 9.31 -7.07
CA LEU A 58 15.11 10.44 -7.97
C LEU A 58 14.38 10.12 -9.29
N HIS A 59 14.40 8.87 -9.74
CA HIS A 59 13.79 8.44 -11.00
C HIS A 59 12.48 7.66 -10.81
N GLU A 60 12.05 7.47 -9.56
CA GLU A 60 10.78 6.83 -9.27
C GLU A 60 9.63 7.84 -9.21
N PRO A 61 8.38 7.43 -9.49
CA PRO A 61 7.24 8.29 -9.26
C PRO A 61 7.17 8.72 -7.79
N GLU A 62 6.76 9.97 -7.60
CA GLU A 62 6.66 10.56 -6.26
C GLU A 62 5.51 9.91 -5.48
N GLY A 63 4.31 9.87 -6.06
CA GLY A 63 3.15 9.24 -5.43
C GLY A 63 2.96 7.81 -5.91
N VAL A 64 2.75 6.87 -4.98
CA VAL A 64 2.48 5.47 -5.29
C VAL A 64 1.31 4.94 -4.46
N CYS A 65 0.35 4.28 -5.11
CA CYS A 65 -0.73 3.54 -4.47
C CYS A 65 -0.62 2.07 -4.83
N LEU A 66 -0.63 1.20 -3.83
CA LEU A 66 -0.57 -0.25 -3.99
C LEU A 66 -1.87 -0.87 -3.50
N VAL A 67 -2.44 -1.78 -4.29
CA VAL A 67 -3.58 -2.59 -3.87
C VAL A 67 -3.08 -3.99 -3.57
N TRP A 68 -3.21 -4.38 -2.31
CA TRP A 68 -2.82 -5.68 -1.79
C TRP A 68 -4.01 -6.63 -1.77
N ASN A 69 -3.79 -7.87 -2.23
CA ASN A 69 -4.79 -8.92 -2.13
C ASN A 69 -4.52 -9.82 -0.93
N MET A 70 -5.45 -9.80 0.02
CA MET A 70 -5.37 -10.59 1.25
C MET A 70 -5.85 -12.04 1.08
N LYS A 71 -6.26 -12.50 -0.11
CA LYS A 71 -6.57 -13.93 -0.33
C LYS A 71 -5.33 -14.81 -0.39
N PHE A 72 -4.18 -14.25 -0.79
CA PHE A 72 -2.95 -15.02 -1.07
C PHE A 72 -1.77 -14.55 -0.20
N PRO A 73 -1.60 -15.08 1.03
CA PRO A 73 -0.59 -14.60 1.98
C PRO A 73 0.87 -14.75 1.51
N SER A 74 1.16 -15.71 0.65
CA SER A 74 2.51 -15.94 0.11
C SER A 74 2.87 -14.96 -1.00
N LYS A 75 1.90 -14.25 -1.57
CA LYS A 75 2.13 -13.27 -2.63
C LYS A 75 2.61 -11.96 -1.99
N THR A 76 3.88 -11.64 -2.22
CA THR A 76 4.52 -10.41 -1.74
C THR A 76 4.37 -9.25 -2.73
N SER A 77 3.86 -9.50 -3.94
CA SER A 77 3.58 -8.46 -4.92
C SER A 77 2.14 -7.94 -4.80
N PRO A 78 1.94 -6.62 -4.93
CA PRO A 78 0.61 -6.05 -5.00
C PRO A 78 -0.14 -6.53 -6.25
N GLU A 79 -1.47 -6.50 -6.19
CA GLU A 79 -2.34 -6.80 -7.33
C GLU A 79 -2.37 -5.65 -8.32
N TYR A 80 -2.46 -4.41 -7.83
CA TYR A 80 -2.40 -3.20 -8.64
C TYR A 80 -1.37 -2.22 -8.09
N ILE A 81 -0.71 -1.51 -9.02
CA ILE A 81 0.26 -0.46 -8.73
C ILE A 81 -0.17 0.77 -9.52
N PHE A 82 -0.47 1.85 -8.81
CA PHE A 82 -0.80 3.14 -9.39
C PHE A 82 0.25 4.17 -9.00
N HIS A 83 0.51 5.13 -9.88
CA HIS A 83 1.51 6.16 -9.65
C HIS A 83 1.08 7.55 -10.14
N CYS A 84 1.63 8.58 -9.53
CA CYS A 84 1.50 9.97 -9.96
C CYS A 84 2.78 10.78 -9.72
N HIS A 85 2.88 11.94 -10.38
CA HIS A 85 4.01 12.86 -10.32
C HIS A 85 3.98 13.80 -9.11
N SER A 86 3.15 13.52 -8.10
CA SER A 86 3.11 14.28 -6.85
C SER A 86 2.88 13.29 -5.71
N PRO A 87 3.46 13.49 -4.51
CA PRO A 87 3.31 12.56 -3.40
C PRO A 87 1.86 12.44 -2.97
N ILE A 88 1.43 11.22 -2.61
CA ILE A 88 0.05 10.96 -2.19
C ILE A 88 -0.07 11.18 -0.69
N THR A 89 -1.04 12.00 -0.28
CA THR A 89 -1.33 12.29 1.12
C THR A 89 -2.53 11.50 1.64
N SER A 90 -3.46 11.14 0.76
CA SER A 90 -4.62 10.30 1.09
C SER A 90 -5.14 9.59 -0.16
N ALA A 91 -5.69 8.38 0.00
CA ALA A 91 -6.33 7.64 -1.09
C ALA A 91 -7.50 6.79 -0.56
N THR A 92 -8.48 6.52 -1.42
CA THR A 92 -9.66 5.73 -1.07
C THR A 92 -10.23 5.00 -2.28
N PHE A 93 -10.90 3.88 -2.03
CA PHE A 93 -11.72 3.20 -3.03
C PHE A 93 -13.03 3.96 -3.27
N ALA A 94 -13.48 4.01 -4.52
CA ALA A 94 -14.80 4.55 -4.80
C ALA A 94 -15.90 3.56 -4.35
N ARG A 95 -16.90 4.07 -3.62
CA ARG A 95 -17.97 3.26 -3.04
C ARG A 95 -18.84 2.52 -4.08
N PHE A 96 -19.10 3.14 -5.23
CA PHE A 96 -20.04 2.63 -6.24
C PHE A 96 -19.35 2.16 -7.54
N HIS A 97 -18.03 2.31 -7.63
CA HIS A 97 -17.23 1.92 -8.78
C HIS A 97 -16.02 1.13 -8.30
N PRO A 98 -16.10 -0.21 -8.21
CA PRO A 98 -15.15 -1.01 -7.46
C PRO A 98 -13.74 -1.08 -8.06
N ASN A 99 -13.59 -0.65 -9.31
CA ASN A 99 -12.31 -0.61 -10.01
C ASN A 99 -11.67 0.78 -9.96
N LEU A 100 -12.32 1.74 -9.28
CA LEU A 100 -11.92 3.13 -9.24
C LEU A 100 -11.23 3.45 -7.91
N VAL A 101 -10.03 4.01 -8.01
CA VAL A 101 -9.27 4.53 -6.87
C VAL A 101 -9.10 6.03 -7.03
N ILE A 102 -9.33 6.77 -5.96
CA ILE A 102 -9.20 8.23 -5.91
C ILE A 102 -8.10 8.57 -4.91
N ALA A 103 -7.22 9.50 -5.24
CA ALA A 103 -6.21 9.99 -4.31
C ALA A 103 -6.03 11.51 -4.36
N GLY A 104 -5.78 12.07 -3.18
CA GLY A 104 -5.33 13.45 -2.99
C GLY A 104 -3.80 13.50 -2.96
N THR A 105 -3.24 14.45 -3.70
CA THR A 105 -1.78 14.65 -3.77
C THR A 105 -1.36 15.89 -2.99
N TYR A 106 -0.06 15.97 -2.65
CA TYR A 106 0.53 17.12 -1.97
C TYR A 106 0.38 18.41 -2.79
N SER A 107 0.37 18.32 -4.12
CA SER A 107 0.13 19.48 -5.01
C SER A 107 -1.29 20.06 -4.94
N GLY A 108 -2.21 19.40 -4.22
CA GLY A 108 -3.63 19.77 -4.18
C GLY A 108 -4.45 19.20 -5.35
N GLN A 109 -3.81 18.51 -6.30
CA GLN A 109 -4.52 17.81 -7.37
C GLN A 109 -5.15 16.51 -6.86
N ILE A 110 -6.31 16.18 -7.43
CA ILE A 110 -6.98 14.89 -7.23
C ILE A 110 -6.70 14.03 -8.46
N VAL A 111 -6.22 12.82 -8.22
CA VAL A 111 -5.96 11.81 -9.24
C VAL A 111 -6.95 10.67 -9.10
N LEU A 112 -7.28 10.06 -10.24
CA LEU A 112 -8.27 8.99 -10.33
C LEU A 112 -7.70 7.93 -11.27
N TRP A 113 -7.72 6.68 -10.81
CA TRP A 113 -7.25 5.52 -11.56
C TRP A 113 -8.36 4.50 -11.71
N ASP A 114 -8.43 3.87 -12.88
CA ASP A 114 -9.29 2.73 -13.17
C ASP A 114 -8.42 1.47 -13.31
N SER A 115 -8.82 0.36 -12.68
CA SER A 115 -8.12 -0.92 -12.66
C SER A 115 -8.59 -1.91 -13.75
N ARG A 116 -9.41 -1.46 -14.72
CA ARG A 116 -9.92 -2.25 -15.85
C ARG A 116 -8.95 -2.36 -17.02
#